data_AF-A0A060CBL3-F1
#
_entry.id   AF-A0A060CBL3-F1
#
_cell.length_a   1.000
_cell.length_b   1.000
_cell.length_c   1.000
_cell.angle_alpha   90.00
_cell.angle_beta   90.00
_cell.angle_gamma   90.00
#
_symmetry.space_group_name_H-M   'P 1'
#
loop_
_entity.id
_entity.type
_entity.pdbx_description
1 polymer ?
#
loop_
_entity_poly.entity_id
_entity_poly.type
_entity_poly.pdbx_seq_one_letter_code
_entity_poly.pdbx_strand_id
1 'polypeptide(L)'
;MRIFYSKAAQVRGRFDAGWAYYMPQSWTSDNTDAIARLTIQYGTSLAYPVSTMTAHVSAIPNHQTGRKTPLATRGAVAMSGVLGMNLTLLK
;
A
#
# COMPACT_ATOMS: atom_id res chain seq x y z
N MET A 1 -1.46 5.06 -26.77
CA MET A 1 -0.84 4.53 -25.54
C MET A 1 -1.02 5.57 -24.43
N ARG A 2 -1.67 5.25 -23.30
CA ARG A 2 -1.79 6.16 -22.15
C ARG A 2 -0.88 5.67 -21.03
N ILE A 3 0.02 6.53 -20.55
CA ILE A 3 0.96 6.21 -19.47
C ILE A 3 0.28 6.52 -18.14
N PHE A 4 0.33 5.58 -17.20
CA PHE A 4 -0.15 5.76 -15.82
C PHE A 4 1.04 6.01 -14.90
N TYR A 5 1.03 7.12 -14.18
CA TYR A 5 2.09 7.48 -13.24
C TYR A 5 1.68 7.12 -11.80
N SER A 6 2.59 6.50 -11.06
CA SER A 6 2.43 6.18 -9.64
C SER A 6 3.68 6.58 -8.86
N LYS A 7 3.48 7.09 -7.64
CA LYS A 7 4.59 7.45 -6.77
C LYS A 7 5.09 6.28 -5.94
N ALA A 8 6.38 5.98 -6.00
CA ALA A 8 7.05 4.95 -5.20
C ALA A 8 7.94 5.55 -4.08
N ALA A 9 7.44 6.51 -3.30
CA ALA A 9 8.24 7.19 -2.28
C ALA A 9 7.79 6.87 -0.85
N GLN A 10 8.76 6.65 0.05
CA GLN A 10 8.63 6.62 1.52
C GLN A 10 7.56 7.61 2.01
N VAL A 11 6.52 7.11 2.66
CA VAL A 11 5.22 7.79 2.81
C VAL A 11 5.16 8.80 3.95
N ARG A 12 6.31 9.28 4.43
CA ARG A 12 6.32 10.18 5.58
C ARG A 12 6.07 11.67 5.26
N GLY A 13 5.97 12.10 4.00
CA GLY A 13 5.97 13.56 3.76
C GLY A 13 5.23 14.15 2.56
N ARG A 14 4.70 13.35 1.62
CA ARG A 14 4.07 13.89 0.39
C ARG A 14 2.95 12.96 -0.12
N PHE A 15 1.98 12.69 0.74
CA PHE A 15 0.69 12.11 0.37
C PHE A 15 -0.32 13.25 0.53
N ASP A 16 -0.38 14.11 -0.48
CA ASP A 16 -1.13 15.37 -0.47
C ASP A 16 -1.93 15.55 -1.77
N ALA A 17 -2.97 16.38 -1.72
CA ALA A 17 -3.85 16.62 -2.85
C ALA A 17 -3.14 17.28 -4.05
N GLY A 18 -2.11 18.10 -3.79
CA GLY A 18 -1.28 18.69 -4.84
C GLY A 18 -0.55 17.64 -5.64
N TRP A 19 -0.06 16.58 -4.98
CA TRP A 19 0.53 15.43 -5.65
C TRP A 19 -0.49 14.55 -6.38
N ALA A 20 -1.68 14.36 -5.80
CA ALA A 20 -2.75 13.57 -6.40
C ALA A 20 -3.20 14.08 -7.79
N TYR A 21 -3.01 15.38 -8.06
CA TYR A 21 -3.26 15.97 -9.38
C TYR A 21 -2.33 15.41 -10.48
N TYR A 22 -1.05 15.18 -10.15
CA TYR A 22 -0.05 14.70 -11.11
C TYR A 22 0.08 13.18 -11.11
N MET A 23 -0.12 12.54 -9.96
CA MET A 23 -0.01 11.10 -9.78
C MET A 23 -1.26 10.56 -9.08
N PRO A 24 -2.17 9.91 -9.82
CA PRO A 24 -3.45 9.47 -9.26
C PRO A 24 -3.30 8.33 -8.24
N GLN A 25 -2.13 7.70 -8.14
CA GLN A 25 -1.84 6.62 -7.20
C GLN A 25 -0.52 6.86 -6.49
N SER A 26 -0.50 6.59 -5.20
CA SER A 26 0.68 6.71 -4.36
C SER A 26 0.84 5.48 -3.47
N TRP A 27 2.11 5.05 -3.35
CA TRP A 27 2.52 4.14 -2.30
C TRP A 27 2.09 4.69 -0.94
N THR A 28 1.29 3.93 -0.19
CA THR A 28 0.66 4.40 1.07
C THR A 28 1.51 4.10 2.31
N SER A 29 2.37 3.08 2.28
CA SER A 29 3.44 2.91 3.28
C SER A 29 4.41 1.83 2.84
N ASP A 30 5.69 1.98 3.22
CA ASP A 30 6.66 0.88 3.12
C ASP A 30 6.35 -0.25 4.08
N ASN A 31 5.65 0.06 5.18
CA ASN A 31 5.15 -0.96 6.07
C ASN A 31 4.01 -1.71 5.38
N THR A 32 4.34 -2.92 4.93
CA THR A 32 3.44 -3.86 4.26
C THR A 32 2.90 -4.93 5.20
N ASP A 33 3.13 -4.79 6.51
CA ASP A 33 2.48 -5.64 7.50
C ASP A 33 0.96 -5.41 7.49
N ALA A 34 0.19 -6.51 7.39
CA ALA A 34 -1.26 -6.43 7.29
C ALA A 34 -1.90 -5.71 8.48
N ILE A 35 -1.40 -5.94 9.70
CA ILE A 35 -1.97 -5.33 10.91
C ILE A 35 -1.64 -3.84 10.99
N ALA A 36 -0.38 -3.46 10.72
CA ALA A 36 0.01 -2.06 10.65
C ALA A 36 -0.73 -1.31 9.52
N ARG A 37 -1.00 -1.98 8.40
CA ARG A 37 -1.72 -1.42 7.26
C ARG A 37 -3.17 -1.07 7.56
N LEU A 38 -3.84 -1.75 8.51
CA LEU A 38 -5.21 -1.40 8.91
C LEU A 38 -5.28 0.05 9.42
N THR A 39 -4.42 0.42 10.38
CA THR A 39 -4.41 1.78 10.94
C THR A 39 -3.99 2.81 9.90
N ILE A 40 -2.98 2.49 9.07
CA ILE A 40 -2.48 3.41 8.04
C ILE A 40 -3.55 3.67 6.98
N GLN A 41 -4.11 2.62 6.37
CA GLN A 41 -5.13 2.76 5.33
C GLN A 41 -6.39 3.43 5.88
N TYR A 42 -6.79 3.10 7.12
CA TYR A 42 -7.91 3.77 7.78
C TYR A 42 -7.64 5.27 7.93
N GLY A 43 -6.48 5.66 8.48
CA GLY A 43 -6.11 7.07 8.63
C GLY A 43 -6.01 7.82 7.29
N THR A 44 -5.44 7.20 6.26
CA THR A 44 -5.36 7.80 4.92
C THR A 44 -6.73 7.94 4.26
N SER A 45 -7.63 6.98 4.46
CA SER A 45 -8.99 6.99 3.89
C SER A 45 -9.87 8.15 4.37
N LEU A 46 -9.51 8.80 5.50
CA LEU A 46 -10.21 9.97 6.01
C LEU A 46 -10.11 11.18 5.08
N ALA A 47 -9.02 11.29 4.31
CA ALA A 47 -8.74 12.45 3.47
C ALA A 47 -8.58 12.10 1.99
N TYR A 48 -8.28 10.83 1.66
CA TYR A 48 -7.96 10.42 0.30
C TYR A 48 -8.76 9.19 -0.13
N PRO A 49 -9.22 9.13 -1.39
CA PRO A 49 -10.01 8.00 -1.87
C PRO A 49 -9.15 6.74 -2.00
N VAL A 50 -9.80 5.57 -1.86
CA VAL A 50 -9.16 4.26 -1.93
C VAL A 50 -8.38 4.03 -3.23
N SER A 51 -8.85 4.58 -4.34
CA SER A 51 -8.18 4.52 -5.64
C SER A 51 -6.79 5.15 -5.66
N THR A 52 -6.46 6.03 -4.70
CA THR A 52 -5.14 6.67 -4.61
C THR A 52 -4.14 5.89 -3.76
N MET A 53 -4.60 4.88 -3.02
CA MET A 53 -3.80 4.16 -2.04
C MET A 53 -3.37 2.79 -2.58
N THR A 54 -2.09 2.62 -2.89
CA THR A 54 -1.59 1.29 -3.29
C THR A 54 -1.24 0.43 -2.06
N ALA A 55 -1.63 -0.84 -2.11
CA ALA A 55 -1.45 -1.79 -1.02
C ALA A 55 -0.99 -3.15 -1.56
N HIS A 56 0.19 -3.59 -1.13
CA HIS A 56 0.84 -4.77 -1.70
C HIS A 56 0.91 -5.91 -0.69
N VAL A 57 0.66 -7.13 -1.16
CA VAL A 57 0.94 -8.36 -0.41
C VAL A 57 2.46 -8.58 -0.41
N SER A 58 3.08 -8.63 0.77
CA SER A 58 4.52 -8.88 0.93
C SER A 58 4.80 -10.28 1.47
N ALA A 59 6.05 -10.74 1.39
CA ALA A 59 6.50 -11.97 2.05
C ALA A 59 6.35 -11.91 3.58
N ILE A 60 6.32 -13.09 4.21
CA ILE A 60 6.37 -13.27 5.67
C ILE A 60 7.62 -14.07 6.06
N PRO A 61 8.24 -13.81 7.22
CA PRO A 61 7.93 -12.76 8.20
C PRO A 61 8.07 -11.34 7.62
N ASN A 62 7.19 -10.41 8.02
CA ASN A 62 7.23 -9.04 7.50
C ASN A 62 8.58 -8.36 7.83
N HIS A 63 9.16 -7.65 6.86
CA HIS A 63 10.49 -7.04 6.99
C HIS A 63 10.59 -5.93 8.05
N GLN A 64 9.53 -5.13 8.25
CA GLN A 64 9.57 -3.98 9.16
C GLN A 64 9.20 -4.34 10.61
N THR A 65 8.31 -5.32 10.78
CA THR A 65 7.71 -5.64 12.09
C THR A 65 8.01 -7.06 12.57
N GLY A 66 8.55 -7.93 11.72
CA GLY A 66 8.77 -9.35 12.03
C GLY A 66 7.50 -10.20 12.14
N ARG A 67 6.31 -9.60 11.94
CA ARG A 67 5.03 -10.28 12.14
C ARG A 67 4.78 -11.36 11.08
N LYS A 68 4.21 -12.49 11.51
CA LYS A 68 3.70 -13.54 10.64
C LYS A 68 2.19 -13.42 10.55
N THR A 69 1.66 -13.17 9.35
CA THR A 69 0.23 -13.04 9.09
C THR A 69 -0.22 -14.01 7.99
N PRO A 70 -1.41 -14.64 8.13
CA PRO A 70 -1.95 -15.50 7.08
C PRO A 70 -2.03 -14.78 5.73
N LEU A 71 -1.86 -15.53 4.62
CA LEU A 71 -1.96 -14.96 3.28
C LEU A 71 -3.35 -14.36 3.02
N ALA A 72 -4.42 -15.01 3.49
CA ALA A 72 -5.79 -14.50 3.37
C ALA A 72 -5.94 -13.11 4.01
N THR A 73 -5.37 -12.90 5.20
CA THR A 73 -5.39 -11.60 5.88
C THR A 73 -4.60 -10.54 5.11
N ARG A 74 -3.40 -10.89 4.63
CA ARG A 74 -2.58 -9.97 3.80
C ARG A 74 -3.27 -9.61 2.49
N GLY A 75 -3.90 -10.59 1.84
CA GLY A 75 -4.69 -10.40 0.62
C GLY A 75 -5.88 -9.47 0.85
N ALA A 76 -6.68 -9.74 1.89
CA ALA A 76 -7.84 -8.90 2.22
C ALA A 76 -7.46 -7.44 2.49
N VAL A 77 -6.39 -7.20 3.25
CA VAL A 77 -5.88 -5.83 3.53
C VAL A 77 -5.22 -5.18 2.32
N ALA A 78 -4.65 -5.96 1.39
CA ALA A 78 -4.13 -5.40 0.14
C ALA A 78 -5.26 -5.06 -0.85
N MET A 79 -6.35 -5.83 -0.83
CA MET A 79 -7.54 -5.60 -1.66
C MET A 79 -8.41 -4.42 -1.21
N SER A 80 -8.22 -3.91 0.02
CA SER A 80 -8.82 -2.65 0.48
C SER A 80 -8.12 -1.40 -0.06
N GLY A 81 -7.12 -1.56 -0.93
CA GLY A 81 -6.50 -0.49 -1.73
C GLY A 81 -6.34 -0.93 -3.18
N VAL A 82 -5.48 -0.25 -3.92
CA VAL A 82 -5.02 -0.73 -5.23
C VAL A 82 -4.05 -1.89 -4.99
N LEU A 83 -4.52 -3.10 -5.26
CA LEU A 83 -3.80 -4.34 -5.04
C LEU A 83 -2.50 -4.41 -5.85
N GLY A 84 -1.42 -4.76 -5.18
CA GLY A 84 -0.18 -5.21 -5.80
C GLY A 84 0.45 -6.40 -5.09
N MET A 85 1.48 -6.96 -5.71
CA MET A 85 2.25 -8.08 -5.16
C MET A 85 3.71 -7.63 -5.04
N ASN A 86 4.30 -7.80 -3.86
CA ASN A 86 5.71 -7.51 -3.61
C ASN A 86 6.37 -8.71 -2.93
N LEU A 87 6.33 -9.85 -3.62
CA LEU A 87 6.92 -11.10 -3.18
C LEU A 87 7.34 -11.94 -4.40
N THR A 88 8.35 -12.78 -4.23
CA THR A 88 8.76 -13.76 -5.25
C THR A 88 7.70 -14.85 -5.36
N LEU A 89 7.08 -15.00 -6.53
CA LEU A 89 6.03 -15.99 -6.81
C LEU A 89 6.56 -17.43 -6.95
N LEU A 90 7.88 -17.59 -7.13
CA LEU A 90 8.55 -18.86 -7.45
C LEU A 90 9.31 -19.46 -6.25
N LYS A 91 8.88 -19.15 -5.02
CA LYS A 91 9.43 -19.74 -3.79
C LYS A 91 8.38 -20.54 -3.06
#